data_AF-A0A5C7PQ04-F1
#
_entry.id   AF-A0A5C7PQ04-F1
#
_cell.length_a   1.000
_cell.length_b   1.000
_cell.length_c   1.000
_cell.angle_alpha   90.00
_cell.angle_beta   90.00
_cell.angle_gamma   90.00
#
_symmetry.space_group_name_H-M   'P 1'
#
loop_
_entity.id
_entity.type
_entity.pdbx_description
1 polymer ?
#
loop_
_entity_poly.entity_id
_entity_poly.type
_entity_poly.pdbx_seq_one_letter_code
_entity_poly.pdbx_strand_id
1 'polypeptide(L)'
;MKPRPLPTGAAAHTVLARIAPAIDQARQVATEIGARPYQVFLVWLTWGGKERGDGEQKEVARLQLLPNPKVETVEFQRNPYSAGVLPVGSVRVMGISATYSQPVLQGDLLPNGQEFDKQNRKNDFFYEVVQDDRSPSENPERARMRLLSGPVLKASSVSWEMALERSSEDRTNREARVDKARGRGC
;
A
#
# COMPACT_ATOMS: atom_id res chain seq x y z
N MET A 1 29.44 -7.59 31.89
CA MET A 1 28.54 -8.55 31.21
C MET A 1 28.93 -8.58 29.74
N LYS A 2 29.16 -9.74 29.10
CA LYS A 2 29.52 -9.80 27.67
C LYS A 2 28.24 -9.78 26.81
N PRO A 3 28.10 -8.86 25.85
CA PRO A 3 26.94 -8.85 24.96
C PRO A 3 26.91 -10.15 24.13
N ARG A 4 25.71 -10.70 23.91
CA ARG A 4 25.49 -11.88 23.08
C ARG A 4 24.45 -11.55 21.99
N PRO A 5 24.63 -12.07 20.76
CA PRO A 5 23.65 -11.87 19.71
C PRO A 5 22.35 -12.63 20.01
N LEU A 6 21.24 -12.13 19.48
CA LEU A 6 19.98 -12.86 19.46
C LEU A 6 20.05 -13.98 18.41
N PRO A 7 19.60 -15.21 18.71
CA PRO A 7 19.48 -16.28 17.72
C PRO A 7 18.50 -15.94 16.60
N THR A 8 18.72 -16.47 15.40
CA THR A 8 17.78 -16.34 14.27
C THR A 8 16.38 -16.80 14.66
N GLY A 9 15.35 -16.01 14.35
CA GLY A 9 13.96 -16.31 14.69
C GLY A 9 13.54 -15.96 16.12
N ALA A 10 14.48 -15.74 17.05
CA ALA A 10 14.15 -15.38 18.43
C ALA A 10 13.55 -13.96 18.58
N ALA A 11 13.70 -13.12 17.54
CA ALA A 11 13.18 -11.75 17.52
C ALA A 11 11.67 -11.68 17.79
N ALA A 12 10.90 -12.65 17.29
CA ALA A 12 9.44 -12.72 17.47
C ALA A 12 9.00 -12.91 18.93
N HIS A 13 9.89 -13.42 19.80
CA HIS A 13 9.61 -13.66 21.22
C HIS A 13 10.19 -12.58 22.13
N THR A 14 10.79 -11.53 21.56
CA THR A 14 11.35 -10.42 22.33
C THR A 14 10.25 -9.55 22.92
N VAL A 15 10.60 -8.77 23.95
CA VAL A 15 9.71 -7.75 24.53
C VAL A 15 9.24 -6.75 23.47
N LEU A 16 10.11 -6.38 22.52
CA LEU A 16 9.76 -5.48 21.42
C LEU A 16 8.68 -6.07 20.50
N ALA A 17 8.73 -7.36 20.19
CA ALA A 17 7.67 -8.02 19.42
C ALA A 17 6.35 -8.08 20.20
N ARG A 18 6.41 -8.30 21.53
CA ARG A 18 5.23 -8.37 22.39
C ARG A 18 4.55 -7.02 22.61
N ILE A 19 5.29 -5.92 22.58
CA ILE A 19 4.73 -4.56 22.75
C ILE A 19 4.21 -3.97 21.43
N ALA A 20 4.59 -4.53 20.27
CA ALA A 20 4.19 -4.00 18.97
C ALA A 20 2.66 -3.78 18.82
N PRO A 21 1.78 -4.72 19.23
CA PRO A 21 0.33 -4.49 19.17
C PRO A 21 -0.15 -3.30 20.03
N ALA A 22 0.46 -3.07 21.19
CA ALA A 22 0.13 -1.94 22.06
C ALA A 22 0.60 -0.61 21.44
N ILE A 23 1.75 -0.61 20.77
CA ILE A 23 2.22 0.56 20.00
C ILE A 23 1.26 0.85 18.85
N ASP A 24 0.75 -0.18 18.17
CA ASP A 24 -0.23 -0.02 17.11
C ASP A 24 -1.56 0.54 17.63
N GLN A 25 -2.04 0.10 18.80
CA GLN A 25 -3.20 0.72 19.45
C GLN A 25 -2.97 2.21 19.74
N ALA A 26 -1.77 2.60 20.19
CA ALA A 26 -1.45 4.01 20.40
C ALA A 26 -1.43 4.81 19.08
N ARG A 27 -0.94 4.22 17.98
CA ARG A 27 -1.00 4.82 16.64
C ARG A 27 -2.41 4.88 16.08
N GLN A 28 -3.27 3.92 16.45
CA GLN A 28 -4.66 3.86 16.02
C GLN A 28 -5.43 5.11 16.46
N VAL A 29 -5.11 5.69 17.62
CA VAL A 29 -5.68 6.97 18.06
C VAL A 29 -5.45 8.08 17.03
N ALA A 30 -4.26 8.15 16.43
CA ALA A 30 -3.96 9.16 15.39
C ALA A 30 -4.79 8.94 14.11
N THR A 31 -5.15 7.69 13.82
CA THR A 31 -6.07 7.34 12.74
C THR A 31 -7.48 7.79 13.08
N GLU A 32 -7.97 7.46 14.27
CA GLU A 32 -9.34 7.76 14.74
C GLU A 32 -9.63 9.26 14.84
N ILE A 33 -8.65 10.07 15.24
CA ILE A 33 -8.79 11.53 15.27
C ILE A 33 -8.56 12.20 13.90
N GLY A 34 -8.33 11.43 12.83
CA GLY A 34 -8.13 11.96 11.47
C GLY A 34 -6.78 12.68 11.25
N ALA A 35 -5.77 12.43 12.10
CA ALA A 35 -4.41 12.95 11.93
C ALA A 35 -3.59 12.15 10.88
N ARG A 36 -4.22 11.17 10.22
CA ARG A 36 -3.67 10.35 9.12
C ARG A 36 -4.57 10.48 7.90
N PRO A 37 -4.33 11.48 7.02
CA PRO A 37 -5.24 11.79 5.92
C PRO A 37 -5.11 10.85 4.72
N TYR A 38 -4.24 9.85 4.77
CA TYR A 38 -4.05 8.90 3.68
C TYR A 38 -4.33 7.48 4.16
N GLN A 39 -5.08 6.75 3.35
CA GLN A 39 -5.29 5.32 3.48
C GLN A 39 -4.41 4.62 2.46
N VAL A 40 -3.77 3.53 2.88
CA VAL A 40 -2.90 2.74 2.01
C VAL A 40 -3.42 1.32 1.95
N PHE A 41 -3.66 0.84 0.74
CA PHE A 41 -4.11 -0.52 0.47
C PHE A 41 -3.06 -1.27 -0.33
N LEU A 42 -2.92 -2.56 -0.05
CA LEU A 42 -2.26 -3.52 -0.90
C LEU A 42 -3.33 -4.22 -1.72
N VAL A 43 -3.13 -4.30 -3.04
CA VAL A 43 -4.11 -4.87 -3.96
C VAL A 43 -3.44 -5.94 -4.81
N TRP A 44 -4.02 -7.14 -4.78
CA TRP A 44 -3.63 -8.28 -5.61
C TRP A 44 -4.72 -8.54 -6.63
N LEU A 45 -4.34 -8.53 -7.90
CA LEU A 45 -5.26 -8.76 -9.01
C LEU A 45 -4.79 -9.92 -9.88
N THR A 46 -5.74 -10.56 -10.53
CA THR A 46 -5.49 -11.49 -11.61
C THR A 46 -6.37 -11.16 -12.81
N TRP A 47 -5.81 -11.31 -14.01
CA TRP A 47 -6.50 -11.05 -15.27
C TRP A 47 -7.00 -12.37 -15.87
N GLY A 48 -8.24 -12.38 -16.36
CA GLY A 48 -8.84 -13.58 -16.96
C GLY A 48 -8.15 -14.04 -18.25
N GLY A 49 -7.56 -13.12 -19.00
CA GLY A 49 -6.87 -13.35 -20.26
C GLY A 49 -5.50 -14.02 -20.11
N LYS A 50 -4.65 -13.92 -21.14
CA LYS A 50 -3.31 -14.53 -21.13
C LYS A 50 -2.26 -13.69 -20.41
N GLU A 51 -2.46 -12.38 -20.38
CA GLU A 51 -1.54 -11.41 -19.80
C GLU A 51 -2.31 -10.28 -19.11
N ARG A 52 -1.59 -9.46 -18.35
CA ARG A 52 -2.11 -8.26 -17.71
C ARG A 52 -2.75 -7.34 -18.76
N GLY A 53 -3.97 -6.89 -18.49
CA GLY A 53 -4.76 -6.05 -19.40
C GLY A 53 -5.63 -6.82 -20.40
N ASP A 54 -5.56 -8.16 -20.40
CA ASP A 54 -6.39 -9.03 -21.24
C ASP A 54 -7.51 -9.69 -20.41
N GLY A 55 -8.75 -9.58 -20.88
CA GLY A 55 -9.93 -10.10 -20.20
C GLY A 55 -10.41 -9.27 -19.00
N GLU A 56 -11.25 -9.89 -18.17
CA GLU A 56 -11.81 -9.28 -16.96
C GLU A 56 -10.78 -9.27 -15.84
N GLN A 57 -10.65 -8.11 -15.16
CA GLN A 57 -9.83 -7.96 -13.96
C GLN A 57 -10.57 -8.52 -12.75
N LYS A 58 -9.91 -9.39 -11.98
CA LYS A 58 -10.46 -9.95 -10.73
C LYS A 58 -9.57 -9.60 -9.56
N GLU A 59 -10.15 -9.00 -8.54
CA GLU A 59 -9.47 -8.76 -7.26
C GLU A 59 -9.36 -10.07 -6.50
N VAL A 60 -8.12 -10.51 -6.25
CA VAL A 60 -7.82 -11.72 -5.47
C VAL A 60 -7.86 -11.39 -3.98
N ALA A 61 -7.24 -10.27 -3.61
CA ALA A 61 -7.25 -9.78 -2.25
C ALA A 61 -7.02 -8.27 -2.24
N ARG A 62 -7.52 -7.64 -1.18
CA ARG A 62 -7.24 -6.25 -0.84
C ARG A 62 -7.07 -6.14 0.67
N LEU A 63 -5.99 -5.48 1.08
CA LEU A 63 -5.63 -5.30 2.48
C LEU A 63 -5.37 -3.83 2.77
N GLN A 64 -6.14 -3.24 3.67
CA GLN A 64 -5.82 -1.93 4.23
C GLN A 64 -4.71 -2.07 5.27
N LEU A 65 -3.70 -1.20 5.20
CA LEU A 65 -2.70 -1.08 6.26
C LEU A 65 -3.30 -0.35 7.45
N LEU A 66 -3.38 -1.04 8.59
CA LEU A 66 -3.82 -0.50 9.86
C LEU A 66 -2.73 -0.68 10.93
N PRO A 67 -2.53 0.32 11.81
CA PRO A 67 -3.09 1.68 11.79
C PRO A 67 -2.70 2.45 10.52
N ASN A 68 -3.47 3.49 10.14
CA ASN A 68 -3.19 4.23 8.91
C ASN A 68 -1.75 4.79 8.96
N PRO A 69 -0.88 4.41 8.01
CA PRO A 69 0.50 4.84 8.04
C PRO A 69 0.60 6.34 7.74
N LYS A 70 1.72 6.93 8.14
CA LYS A 70 2.07 8.29 7.75
C LYS A 70 2.58 8.26 6.31
N VAL A 71 1.97 9.03 5.43
CA VAL A 71 2.43 9.20 4.05
C VAL A 71 3.04 10.59 3.93
N GLU A 72 4.31 10.65 3.55
CA GLU A 72 5.04 11.88 3.26
C GLU A 72 5.44 11.88 1.78
N THR A 73 5.11 12.94 1.06
CA THR A 73 5.55 13.06 -0.34
C THR A 73 7.02 13.44 -0.39
N VAL A 74 7.81 12.65 -1.11
CA VAL A 74 9.23 12.91 -1.34
C VAL A 74 9.35 13.35 -2.80
N GLU A 75 9.34 14.67 -2.97
CA GLU A 75 9.55 15.40 -4.23
C GLU A 75 8.49 15.22 -5.34
N PHE A 76 7.92 16.35 -5.77
CA PHE A 76 7.22 16.47 -7.05
C PHE A 76 8.18 17.08 -8.07
N GLN A 77 8.97 16.27 -8.79
CA GLN A 77 9.55 16.75 -10.03
C GLN A 77 8.46 16.75 -11.11
N ARG A 78 7.84 17.92 -11.31
CA ARG A 78 7.01 18.17 -12.49
C ARG A 78 7.93 18.25 -13.72
N ASN A 79 8.31 17.10 -14.27
CA ASN A 79 9.01 17.10 -15.55
C ASN A 79 8.01 17.48 -16.66
N PRO A 80 8.21 18.61 -17.36
CA PRO A 80 7.39 18.94 -18.51
C PRO A 80 7.74 17.96 -19.63
N TYR A 81 6.90 16.94 -19.84
CA TYR A 81 6.95 16.16 -21.07
C TYR A 81 6.19 16.92 -22.15
N SER A 82 6.61 16.77 -23.41
CA SER A 82 6.01 17.44 -24.57
C SER A 82 4.51 17.15 -24.80
N ALA A 83 3.92 16.25 -24.01
CA ALA A 83 2.51 15.86 -24.05
C ALA A 83 1.72 16.20 -22.75
N GLY A 84 2.30 16.91 -21.78
CA GLY A 84 1.65 17.31 -20.53
C GLY A 84 2.50 17.12 -19.27
N VAL A 85 1.97 17.52 -18.11
CA VAL A 85 2.61 17.29 -16.80
C VAL A 85 2.10 15.95 -16.26
N LEU A 86 2.95 14.91 -16.31
CA LEU A 86 2.68 13.68 -15.59
C LEU A 86 3.13 13.86 -14.13
N PRO A 87 2.27 13.57 -13.13
CA PRO A 87 2.70 13.54 -11.75
C PRO A 87 3.62 12.33 -11.54
N VAL A 88 4.92 12.51 -11.77
CA VAL A 88 5.94 11.58 -11.31
C VAL A 88 6.30 12.03 -9.90
N GLY A 89 5.98 11.19 -8.91
CA GLY A 89 6.22 11.49 -7.51
C GLY A 89 6.45 10.21 -6.74
N SER A 90 7.42 10.27 -5.82
CA SER A 90 7.63 9.22 -4.84
C SER A 90 6.98 9.61 -3.51
N VAL A 91 6.45 8.64 -2.80
CA VAL A 91 5.89 8.83 -1.46
C VAL A 91 6.58 7.88 -0.51
N ARG A 92 6.96 8.39 0.65
CA ARG A 92 7.48 7.59 1.74
C ARG A 92 6.33 7.24 2.67
N VAL A 93 6.16 5.95 2.90
CA VAL A 93 5.15 5.41 3.82
C VAL A 93 5.87 4.95 5.07
N MET A 94 5.49 5.51 6.20
CA MET A 94 6.12 5.30 7.50
C MET A 94 5.11 4.89 8.56
N GLY A 95 5.58 4.22 9.60
CA GLY A 95 4.73 3.82 10.74
C GLY A 95 3.80 2.65 10.43
N ILE A 96 4.15 1.83 9.44
CA ILE A 96 3.43 0.58 9.14
C ILE A 96 3.68 -0.40 10.29
N SER A 97 2.64 -1.07 10.77
CA SER A 97 2.75 -2.02 11.89
C SER A 97 3.83 -3.09 11.65
N ALA A 98 4.69 -3.33 12.63
CA ALA A 98 5.68 -4.40 12.60
C ALA A 98 5.06 -5.81 12.61
N THR A 99 3.75 -5.94 12.83
CA THR A 99 3.02 -7.22 12.79
C THR A 99 2.84 -7.74 11.37
N TYR A 100 2.88 -6.87 10.36
CA TYR A 100 2.91 -7.29 8.96
C TYR A 100 4.24 -7.94 8.63
N SER A 101 4.18 -9.05 7.88
CA SER A 101 5.37 -9.70 7.38
C SER A 101 5.90 -8.97 6.13
N GLN A 102 7.21 -8.94 5.99
CA GLN A 102 7.86 -8.35 4.81
C GLN A 102 7.35 -8.94 3.48
N PRO A 103 7.15 -10.27 3.33
CA PRO A 103 6.61 -10.84 2.08
C PRO A 103 5.19 -10.36 1.74
N VAL A 104 4.33 -10.11 2.74
CA VAL A 104 3.01 -9.51 2.51
C VAL A 104 3.17 -8.08 1.98
N LEU A 105 4.04 -7.28 2.61
CA LEU A 105 4.34 -5.93 2.13
C LEU A 105 4.98 -5.93 0.73
N GLN A 106 5.78 -6.93 0.39
CA GLN A 106 6.32 -7.05 -0.96
C GLN A 106 5.30 -7.58 -1.98
N GLY A 107 4.13 -8.03 -1.53
CA GLY A 107 3.09 -8.63 -2.36
C GLY A 107 3.37 -10.07 -2.78
N ASP A 108 4.38 -10.72 -2.20
CA ASP A 108 4.71 -12.14 -2.43
C ASP A 108 3.73 -13.09 -1.72
N LEU A 109 3.13 -12.62 -0.62
CA LEU A 109 2.11 -13.36 0.11
C LEU A 109 0.79 -12.58 0.13
N LEU A 110 -0.30 -13.32 -0.05
CA LEU A 110 -1.64 -12.86 0.25
C LEU A 110 -1.82 -12.66 1.77
N PRO A 111 -2.82 -11.87 2.21
CA PRO A 111 -3.07 -11.65 3.65
C PRO A 111 -3.37 -12.93 4.44
N ASN A 112 -3.86 -13.98 3.77
CA ASN A 112 -4.12 -15.30 4.37
C ASN A 112 -2.86 -16.20 4.44
N GLY A 113 -1.70 -15.72 4.00
CA GLY A 113 -0.43 -16.44 4.01
C GLY A 113 -0.18 -17.33 2.78
N GLN A 114 -1.08 -17.36 1.80
CA GLN A 114 -0.84 -18.07 0.54
C GLN A 114 0.15 -17.31 -0.35
N GLU A 115 0.99 -18.04 -1.07
CA GLU A 115 1.90 -17.44 -2.05
C GLU A 115 1.13 -16.83 -3.22
N PHE A 116 1.59 -15.67 -3.67
CA PHE A 116 1.09 -14.99 -4.85
C PHE A 116 2.18 -14.90 -5.91
N ASP A 117 2.01 -15.66 -6.98
CA ASP A 117 2.97 -15.69 -8.09
C ASP A 117 2.90 -14.39 -8.90
N LYS A 118 3.76 -13.42 -8.57
CA LYS A 118 3.93 -12.17 -9.32
C LYS A 118 4.64 -12.36 -10.67
N GLN A 119 5.27 -13.51 -10.93
CA GLN A 119 5.93 -13.79 -12.20
C GLN A 119 4.93 -14.23 -13.27
N ASN A 120 3.77 -14.74 -12.85
CA ASN A 120 2.66 -14.98 -13.74
C ASN A 120 2.20 -13.68 -14.40
N ARG A 121 2.25 -13.63 -15.73
CA ARG A 121 1.88 -12.43 -16.51
C ARG A 121 0.43 -11.98 -16.31
N LYS A 122 -0.45 -12.84 -15.80
CA LYS A 122 -1.83 -12.51 -15.47
C LYS A 122 -1.96 -11.83 -14.12
N ASN A 123 -0.98 -11.96 -13.25
CA ASN A 123 -1.04 -11.46 -11.89
C ASN A 123 -0.42 -10.08 -11.80
N ASP A 124 -0.99 -9.25 -10.94
CA ASP A 124 -0.57 -7.87 -10.78
C ASP A 124 -0.71 -7.47 -9.31
N PHE A 125 0.30 -6.78 -8.79
CA PHE A 125 0.33 -6.31 -7.42
C PHE A 125 0.72 -4.84 -7.40
N PHE A 126 0.00 -4.05 -6.62
CA PHE A 126 0.29 -2.63 -6.45
C PHE A 126 -0.26 -2.11 -5.12
N TYR A 127 0.16 -0.90 -4.82
CA TYR A 127 -0.32 -0.12 -3.70
C TYR A 127 -1.34 0.91 -4.18
N GLU A 128 -2.45 1.04 -3.47
CA GLU A 128 -3.39 2.14 -3.68
C GLU A 128 -3.27 3.11 -2.51
N VAL A 129 -2.92 4.36 -2.81
CA VAL A 129 -2.92 5.44 -1.83
C VAL A 129 -4.14 6.32 -2.10
N VAL A 130 -5.02 6.41 -1.11
CA VAL A 130 -6.26 7.19 -1.20
C VAL A 130 -6.17 8.32 -0.19
N GLN A 131 -6.36 9.54 -0.65
CA GLN A 131 -6.54 10.66 0.27
C GLN A 131 -7.95 10.61 0.84
N ASP A 132 -8.04 10.57 2.17
CA ASP A 132 -9.28 10.74 2.90
C ASP A 132 -9.66 12.23 2.83
N ASP A 133 -10.56 12.55 1.90
CA ASP A 133 -10.92 13.93 1.62
C ASP A 133 -11.76 14.50 2.78
N ARG A 134 -11.28 15.59 3.36
CA ARG A 134 -11.98 16.31 4.43
C ARG A 134 -13.12 17.17 3.87
N SER A 135 -13.14 17.38 2.55
CA SER A 135 -14.33 17.80 1.82
C SER A 135 -14.93 16.60 1.10
N PRO A 136 -16.25 16.42 1.08
CA PRO A 136 -16.84 15.36 0.28
C PRO A 136 -16.66 15.69 -1.21
N SER A 137 -15.57 15.24 -1.82
CA SER A 137 -15.47 15.16 -3.27
C SER A 137 -16.09 13.84 -3.74
N GLU A 138 -16.88 13.89 -4.82
CA GLU A 138 -17.53 12.69 -5.37
C GLU A 138 -16.53 11.63 -5.87
N ASN A 139 -15.25 11.98 -6.02
CA ASN A 139 -14.20 11.10 -6.54
C ASN A 139 -12.88 11.35 -5.78
N PRO A 140 -12.64 10.64 -4.65
CA PRO A 140 -11.37 10.77 -3.95
C PRO A 140 -10.21 10.35 -4.87
N GLU A 141 -9.11 11.12 -4.85
CA GLU A 141 -7.93 10.79 -5.65
C GLU A 141 -7.34 9.46 -5.17
N ARG A 142 -7.35 8.45 -6.06
CA ARG A 142 -6.71 7.15 -5.86
C ARG A 142 -5.46 7.11 -6.72
N ALA A 143 -4.31 7.03 -6.07
CA ALA A 143 -3.04 6.92 -6.76
C ALA A 143 -2.55 5.47 -6.71
N ARG A 144 -2.35 4.89 -7.88
CA ARG A 144 -1.71 3.58 -8.03
C ARG A 144 -0.19 3.73 -7.92
N MET A 145 0.41 3.01 -6.98
CA MET A 145 1.83 3.08 -6.66
C MET A 145 2.50 1.70 -6.75
N ARG A 146 3.81 1.68 -6.99
CA ARG A 146 4.68 0.50 -6.92
C ARG A 146 5.76 0.69 -5.87
N LEU A 147 6.37 -0.40 -5.41
CA LEU A 147 7.51 -0.34 -4.50
C LEU A 147 8.72 0.24 -5.23
N LEU A 148 9.15 1.42 -4.79
CA LEU A 148 10.43 2.01 -5.20
C LEU A 148 11.57 1.46 -4.35
N SER A 149 11.35 1.35 -3.04
CA SER A 149 12.29 0.70 -2.11
C SER A 149 11.55 -0.34 -1.28
N GLY A 150 12.19 -1.49 -1.07
CA GLY A 150 11.65 -2.55 -0.21
C GLY A 150 11.39 -2.06 1.24
N PRO A 151 10.53 -2.76 1.98
CA PRO A 151 10.22 -2.40 3.36
C PRO A 151 11.43 -2.62 4.28
N VAL A 152 11.71 -1.62 5.12
CA VAL A 152 12.79 -1.65 6.12
C VAL A 152 12.18 -1.54 7.51
N LEU A 153 12.46 -2.53 8.38
CA LEU A 153 12.01 -2.51 9.76
C LEU A 153 12.87 -1.55 10.59
N LYS A 154 12.26 -0.49 11.12
CA LYS A 154 12.93 0.47 12.00
C LYS A 154 12.83 0.03 13.45
N ALA A 155 13.97 -0.25 14.06
CA ALA A 155 14.05 -0.67 15.47
C ALA A 155 13.58 0.43 16.45
N SER A 156 13.87 1.70 16.16
CA SER A 156 13.53 2.83 17.03
C SER A 156 12.03 3.09 17.15
N SER A 157 11.30 2.87 16.05
CA SER A 157 9.86 3.09 16.00
C SER A 157 9.06 1.81 16.07
N VAL A 158 9.66 0.61 15.94
CA VAL A 158 8.96 -0.68 15.86
C VAL A 158 7.89 -0.62 14.76
N SER A 159 8.33 -0.28 13.55
CA SER A 159 7.47 -0.13 12.38
C SER A 159 8.24 -0.37 11.09
N TRP A 160 7.55 -0.77 10.03
CA TRP A 160 8.11 -0.75 8.68
C TRP A 160 8.06 0.66 8.09
N GLU A 161 9.01 0.91 7.20
CA GLU A 161 9.04 2.07 6.32
C GLU A 161 9.39 1.61 4.90
N MET A 162 8.81 2.26 3.90
CA MET A 162 9.08 1.99 2.48
C MET A 162 8.89 3.26 1.64
N ALA A 163 9.45 3.25 0.44
CA ALA A 163 9.19 4.25 -0.57
C ALA A 163 8.37 3.62 -1.70
N LEU A 164 7.34 4.34 -2.13
CA LEU A 164 6.51 3.99 -3.25
C LEU A 164 6.69 5.04 -4.36
N GLU A 165 6.55 4.62 -5.60
CA GLU A 165 6.53 5.52 -6.77
C GLU A 165 5.20 5.40 -7.51
N ARG A 166 4.72 6.52 -8.07
CA ARG A 166 3.49 6.51 -8.86
C ARG A 166 3.67 5.71 -10.14
N SER A 167 2.76 4.76 -10.37
CA SER A 167 2.71 4.00 -11.61
C SER A 167 2.16 4.88 -12.72
N SER A 168 2.94 5.11 -13.78
CA SER A 168 2.57 5.90 -14.95
C SER A 168 1.43 5.29 -15.79
N GLU A 169 1.08 4.02 -15.55
CA GLU A 169 -0.01 3.30 -16.22
C GLU A 169 -1.42 3.70 -15.73
N ASP A 170 -1.59 4.90 -15.17
CA ASP A 170 -2.91 5.52 -14.96
C ASP A 170 -3.52 5.87 -16.33
N ARG A 171 -4.08 4.86 -17.02
CA ARG A 171 -5.24 5.09 -17.91
C ARG A 171 -6.43 5.37 -17.01
N THR A 172 -6.44 6.59 -16.48
CA THR A 172 -7.54 7.24 -15.77
C THR A 172 -8.92 6.88 -16.37
N ASN A 173 -9.87 6.57 -15.49
CA ASN A 173 -11.29 6.94 -15.63
C ASN A 173 -12.27 6.11 -16.50
N ARG A 174 -11.97 4.87 -16.92
CA ARG A 174 -13.00 4.08 -17.65
C ARG A 174 -14.01 3.38 -16.74
N GLU A 175 -13.65 3.00 -15.52
CA GLU A 175 -14.50 2.17 -14.65
C GLU A 175 -15.52 2.98 -13.84
N ALA A 176 -15.19 4.21 -13.43
CA ALA A 176 -16.15 5.11 -12.76
C ALA A 176 -17.34 5.52 -13.67
N ARG A 177 -17.25 5.31 -14.99
CA ARG A 177 -18.36 5.54 -15.92
C ARG A 177 -19.30 4.34 -16.07
N VAL A 178 -18.86 3.13 -15.76
CA VAL A 178 -19.67 1.91 -15.95
C VAL A 178 -20.69 1.75 -14.81
N ASP A 179 -20.32 2.11 -13.58
CA ASP A 179 -21.27 2.07 -12.45
C ASP A 179 -22.34 3.18 -12.53
N LYS A 180 -22.00 4.36 -13.08
CA LYS A 180 -23.00 5.42 -13.36
C LYS A 180 -23.99 5.04 -14.48
N ALA A 181 -23.65 4.11 -15.36
CA ALA A 181 -24.53 3.65 -16.44
C ALA A 181 -25.53 2.56 -15.98
N ARG A 182 -25.22 1.80 -14.92
CA ARG A 182 -26.15 0.81 -14.35
C ARG A 182 -27.11 1.37 -13.29
N GLY A 183 -26.80 2.54 -12.72
CA GLY A 183 -27.63 3.20 -11.70
C GLY A 183 -28.68 4.19 -12.22
N ARG A 184 -28.83 4.38 -13.54
CA ARG A 184 -29.90 5.21 -14.14
C ARG A 184 -30.90 4.33 -14.89
N GLY A 185 -31.69 3.60 -14.14
CA GLY A 185 -32.85 2.85 -14.63
C GLY A 185 -33.90 2.79 -13.54
N CYS A 186 -34.58 3.91 -13.31
CA CYS A 186 -35.94 3.90 -12.78
C CYS A 186 -36.90 3.81 -13.96
#